data_AF-A0A522QBD1-F1
#
_entry.id   AF-A0A522QBD1-F1
#
_cell.length_a   1.000
_cell.length_b   1.000
_cell.length_c   1.000
_cell.angle_alpha   90.00
_cell.angle_beta   90.00
_cell.angle_gamma   90.00
#
_symmetry.space_group_name_H-M   'P 1'
#
loop_
_entity.id
_entity.type
_entity.pdbx_description
1 polymer ?
#
loop_
_entity_poly.entity_id
_entity_poly.type
_entity_poly.pdbx_seq_one_letter_code
_entity_poly.pdbx_strand_id
1 'polypeptide(L)'
;MASPSTELEVGERTVRISNPDRVYFPDLGVTKLDLARYYVAVGDGIVRALRERPCMLHRYPDGLAGEKIYQKRLPKGAPEWVQTARVAFPSGRVADELCVTELASVIWAVQMSTVEFHPWHSRRADVERPDELRIDLDPQPGTGLAEAKQVAAVVHEVLAELGAVGWPKTSGSRGIHVYVRIRPRSGFREVR
;
A
#
# COMPACT_ATOMS: atom_id res chain seq x y z
N MET A 1 22.52 -13.30 19.56
CA MET A 1 21.89 -12.26 20.42
C MET A 1 21.09 -11.34 19.51
N ALA A 2 19.92 -10.86 19.94
CA ALA A 2 19.18 -9.89 19.14
C ALA A 2 19.96 -8.57 19.09
N SER A 3 20.14 -8.01 17.90
CA SER A 3 20.77 -6.70 17.73
C SER A 3 19.95 -5.63 18.48
N PRO A 4 20.60 -4.61 19.07
CA PRO A 4 19.89 -3.52 19.72
C PRO A 4 18.94 -2.84 18.73
N SER A 5 17.81 -2.35 19.23
CA SER A 5 16.86 -1.61 18.39
C SER A 5 17.46 -0.28 17.94
N THR A 6 17.01 0.21 16.80
CA THR A 6 17.34 1.54 16.25
C THR A 6 16.12 2.44 16.31
N GLU A 7 16.29 3.73 16.55
CA GLU A 7 15.22 4.72 16.48
C GLU A 7 15.34 5.53 15.19
N LEU A 8 14.21 5.78 14.53
CA LEU A 8 14.13 6.63 13.35
C LEU A 8 13.26 7.85 13.67
N GLU A 9 13.81 9.04 13.45
CA GLU A 9 13.08 10.30 13.48
C GLU A 9 12.33 10.49 12.15
N VAL A 10 11.01 10.59 12.21
CA VAL A 10 10.11 10.64 11.04
C VAL A 10 9.07 11.73 11.26
N GLY A 11 9.36 12.93 10.77
CA GLY A 11 8.55 14.12 11.07
C GLY A 11 8.66 14.45 12.56
N GLU A 12 7.53 14.56 13.25
CA GLU A 12 7.46 14.84 14.70
C GLU A 12 7.46 13.56 15.55
N ARG A 13 7.70 12.39 14.95
CA ARG A 13 7.63 11.09 15.63
C ARG A 13 8.98 10.38 15.64
N THR A 14 9.32 9.79 16.77
CA THR A 14 10.37 8.78 16.86
C THR A 14 9.75 7.38 16.76
N VAL A 15 10.19 6.57 15.80
CA VAL A 15 9.71 5.19 15.62
C VAL A 15 10.85 4.20 15.89
N ARG A 16 10.64 3.32 16.88
CA ARG A 16 11.58 2.24 17.23
C ARG A 16 11.50 1.08 16.24
N ILE A 17 12.63 0.71 15.65
CA ILE A 17 12.83 -0.47 14.82
C ILE A 17 13.55 -1.55 15.64
N SER A 18 12.84 -2.64 15.95
CA SER A 18 13.44 -3.82 16.60
C SER A 18 13.91 -4.84 15.56
N ASN A 19 14.95 -5.61 15.92
CA ASN A 19 15.64 -6.54 15.02
C ASN A 19 16.03 -5.88 13.68
N PRO A 20 16.74 -4.74 13.70
CA PRO A 20 17.04 -3.97 12.49
C PRO A 20 17.78 -4.81 11.44
N ASP A 21 18.69 -5.68 11.89
CA ASP A 21 19.56 -6.50 11.02
C ASP A 21 18.88 -7.76 10.47
N ARG A 22 17.59 -7.98 10.78
CA ARG A 22 16.86 -9.12 10.22
C ARG A 22 16.78 -8.98 8.70
N VAL A 23 17.32 -9.95 7.97
CA VAL A 23 17.27 -9.98 6.50
C VAL A 23 15.85 -10.25 6.03
N TYR A 24 15.28 -9.33 5.25
CA TYR A 24 13.94 -9.45 4.66
C TYR A 24 13.99 -9.96 3.23
N PHE A 25 15.01 -9.56 2.46
CA PHE A 25 15.20 -9.98 1.08
C PHE A 25 16.52 -10.76 0.98
N PRO A 26 16.52 -12.09 1.16
CA PRO A 26 17.74 -12.90 1.20
C PRO A 26 18.61 -12.74 -0.04
N ASP A 27 18.01 -12.72 -1.23
CA ASP A 27 18.72 -12.60 -2.50
C ASP A 27 19.47 -11.27 -2.66
N LEU A 28 19.04 -10.23 -1.94
CA LEU A 28 19.63 -8.88 -1.97
C LEU A 28 20.42 -8.55 -0.70
N GLY A 29 20.34 -9.40 0.34
CA GLY A 29 20.88 -9.10 1.67
C GLY A 29 20.22 -7.91 2.37
N VAL A 30 19.07 -7.41 1.88
CA VAL A 30 18.41 -6.19 2.41
C VAL A 30 17.71 -6.50 3.73
N THR A 31 17.98 -5.66 4.74
CA THR A 31 17.47 -5.82 6.10
C THR A 31 16.15 -5.10 6.34
N LYS A 32 15.54 -5.36 7.50
CA LYS A 32 14.36 -4.63 7.97
C LYS A 32 14.64 -3.12 8.12
N LEU A 33 15.82 -2.75 8.62
CA LEU A 33 16.20 -1.34 8.73
C LEU A 33 16.37 -0.67 7.37
N ASP A 34 16.92 -1.39 6.38
CA ASP A 34 17.04 -0.88 5.01
C ASP A 34 15.66 -0.65 4.38
N LEU A 35 14.72 -1.57 4.59
CA LEU A 35 13.33 -1.38 4.15
C LEU A 35 12.67 -0.16 4.80
N ALA A 36 12.90 0.06 6.10
CA ALA A 36 12.38 1.23 6.80
C ALA A 36 12.99 2.53 6.23
N ARG A 37 14.31 2.56 6.01
CA ARG A 37 15.01 3.70 5.39
C ARG A 37 14.55 3.97 3.97
N TYR A 38 14.28 2.93 3.18
CA TYR A 38 13.69 3.07 1.86
C TYR A 38 12.34 3.81 1.93
N TYR A 39 11.43 3.38 2.81
CA TYR A 39 10.14 4.05 2.97
C TYR A 39 10.27 5.50 3.48
N VAL A 40 11.27 5.80 4.31
CA VAL A 40 11.59 7.19 4.67
C VAL A 40 12.00 7.99 3.42
N ALA A 41 12.90 7.45 2.60
CA ALA A 41 13.40 8.12 1.41
C ALA A 41 12.30 8.39 0.36
N VAL A 42 11.31 7.50 0.22
CA VAL A 42 10.17 7.66 -0.70
C VAL A 42 8.91 8.24 -0.03
N GLY A 43 9.08 8.87 1.13
CA GLY A 43 8.00 9.28 2.02
C GLY A 43 6.84 10.02 1.33
N ASP A 44 7.16 11.01 0.50
CA ASP A 44 6.15 11.79 -0.24
C ASP A 44 5.30 10.93 -1.16
N GLY A 45 5.93 9.97 -1.85
CA GLY A 45 5.27 9.07 -2.79
C GLY A 45 4.35 8.08 -2.07
N ILE A 46 4.87 7.39 -1.05
CA ILE A 46 4.09 6.39 -0.31
C ILE A 46 2.94 7.04 0.47
N VAL A 47 3.18 8.19 1.10
CA VAL A 47 2.11 8.89 1.81
C VAL A 47 1.07 9.38 0.83
N ARG A 48 1.42 9.95 -0.34
CA ARG A 48 0.44 10.34 -1.35
C ARG A 48 -0.44 9.17 -1.83
N ALA A 49 0.15 7.98 -1.97
CA ALA A 49 -0.57 6.79 -2.39
C ALA A 49 -1.55 6.27 -1.31
N LEU A 50 -1.18 6.37 -0.03
CA LEU A 50 -1.92 5.76 1.08
C LEU A 50 -2.78 6.76 1.89
N ARG A 51 -2.54 8.06 1.73
CA ARG A 51 -3.09 9.11 2.60
C ARG A 51 -4.61 8.99 2.70
N GLU A 52 -5.09 8.85 3.92
CA GLU A 52 -6.49 8.74 4.31
C GLU A 52 -7.24 7.53 3.74
N ARG A 53 -6.53 6.52 3.24
CA ARG A 53 -7.12 5.27 2.77
C ARG A 53 -7.02 4.21 3.86
N PRO A 54 -8.11 3.48 4.16
CA PRO A 54 -8.01 2.21 4.86
C PRO A 54 -7.04 1.30 4.08
N CYS A 55 -6.17 0.59 4.79
CA CYS A 55 -5.08 -0.16 4.17
C CYS A 55 -4.92 -1.53 4.83
N MET A 56 -5.09 -2.59 4.03
CA MET A 56 -4.65 -3.93 4.39
C MET A 56 -3.12 -3.98 4.29
N LEU A 57 -2.50 -4.75 5.18
CA LEU A 57 -1.04 -4.92 5.25
C LEU A 57 -0.68 -6.36 4.91
N HIS A 58 0.29 -6.56 4.01
CA HIS A 58 0.98 -7.84 3.89
C HIS A 58 2.24 -7.80 4.74
N ARG A 59 2.26 -8.66 5.75
CA ARG A 59 3.32 -8.73 6.74
C ARG A 59 4.15 -9.99 6.55
N TYR A 60 5.45 -9.84 6.75
CA TYR A 60 6.46 -10.89 6.61
C TYR A 60 7.33 -10.91 7.85
N PRO A 61 6.83 -11.47 8.98
CA PRO A 61 7.57 -11.44 10.24
C PRO A 61 9.00 -11.94 10.09
N ASP A 62 9.17 -13.05 9.37
CA ASP A 62 10.46 -13.71 9.16
C ASP A 62 11.11 -13.36 7.82
N GLY A 63 10.70 -12.24 7.20
CA GLY A 63 11.16 -11.83 5.88
C GLY A 63 10.43 -12.56 4.73
N LEU A 64 10.81 -12.26 3.49
CA LEU A 64 10.13 -12.77 2.29
C LEU A 64 10.30 -14.28 2.07
N ALA A 65 11.27 -14.91 2.74
CA ALA A 65 11.40 -16.37 2.76
C ALA A 65 10.37 -17.06 3.68
N GLY A 66 9.74 -16.30 4.58
CA GLY A 66 8.74 -16.80 5.52
C GLY A 66 7.30 -16.69 5.02
N GLU A 67 6.36 -16.96 5.92
CA GLU A 67 4.93 -16.88 5.62
C GLU A 67 4.46 -15.41 5.48
N LYS A 68 3.62 -15.17 4.47
CA LYS A 68 2.90 -13.91 4.29
C LYS A 68 1.62 -13.91 5.14
N ILE A 69 1.49 -12.90 6.00
CA ILE A 69 0.30 -12.65 6.80
C ILE A 69 -0.52 -11.51 6.19
N TYR A 70 -1.80 -11.78 5.92
CA TYR A 70 -2.77 -10.79 5.47
C TYR A 70 -3.46 -10.14 6.67
N GLN A 71 -3.12 -8.89 6.97
CA GLN A 71 -3.68 -8.17 8.11
C GLN A 71 -4.60 -7.04 7.66
N LYS A 72 -5.90 -7.22 7.89
CA LYS A 72 -6.91 -6.17 7.71
C LYS A 72 -7.05 -5.33 8.96
N ARG A 73 -7.44 -5.96 10.07
CA ARG A 73 -7.65 -5.31 11.37
C ARG A 73 -6.31 -4.90 11.99
N LEU A 74 -6.22 -3.65 12.44
CA LEU A 74 -5.08 -3.17 13.22
C LEU A 74 -4.98 -3.95 14.55
N PRO A 75 -3.77 -4.43 14.94
CA PRO A 75 -3.59 -5.15 16.20
C PRO A 75 -3.83 -4.25 17.42
N LYS A 76 -4.19 -4.86 18.55
CA LYS A 76 -4.24 -4.16 19.85
C LYS A 76 -2.83 -3.68 20.22
N GLY A 77 -2.74 -2.51 20.87
CA GLY A 77 -1.47 -1.93 21.31
C GLY A 77 -0.72 -1.11 20.27
N ALA A 78 -1.38 -0.73 19.16
CA ALA A 78 -0.85 0.31 18.28
C ALA A 78 -0.74 1.65 19.05
N PRO A 79 0.30 2.48 18.77
CA PRO A 79 0.42 3.81 19.36
C PRO A 79 -0.82 4.67 19.07
N GLU A 80 -1.20 5.56 20.01
CA GLU A 80 -2.42 6.38 19.91
C GLU A 80 -2.47 7.27 18.65
N TRP A 81 -1.31 7.66 18.15
CA TRP A 81 -1.21 8.47 16.93
C TRP A 81 -1.44 7.67 15.63
N VAL A 82 -1.39 6.33 15.68
CA VAL A 82 -1.71 5.47 14.53
C VAL A 82 -3.22 5.46 14.30
N GLN A 83 -3.65 6.15 13.25
CA GLN A 83 -5.05 6.30 12.91
C GLN A 83 -5.62 5.05 12.22
N THR A 84 -6.92 4.83 12.38
CA THR A 84 -7.67 3.78 11.69
C THR A 84 -8.84 4.34 10.90
N ALA A 85 -9.35 3.53 9.97
CA ALA A 85 -10.62 3.75 9.31
C ALA A 85 -11.46 2.48 9.39
N ARG A 86 -12.72 2.61 9.78
CA ARG A 86 -13.65 1.48 9.86
C ARG A 86 -14.19 1.16 8.47
N VAL A 87 -14.09 -0.10 8.09
CA VAL A 87 -14.62 -0.63 6.82
C VAL A 87 -15.56 -1.79 7.08
N ALA A 88 -16.54 -1.97 6.19
CA ALA A 88 -17.41 -3.14 6.15
C ALA A 88 -17.04 -4.03 4.95
N PHE A 89 -17.04 -5.34 5.16
CA PHE A 89 -16.85 -6.32 4.09
C PHE A 89 -18.19 -6.78 3.54
N PRO A 90 -18.24 -7.39 2.33
CA PRO A 90 -19.47 -7.96 1.76
C PRO A 90 -20.19 -8.97 2.68
N SER A 91 -19.47 -9.57 3.63
CA SER A 91 -20.03 -10.46 4.65
C SER A 91 -20.75 -9.76 5.82
N GLY A 92 -20.77 -8.42 5.86
CA GLY A 92 -21.29 -7.62 6.96
C GLY A 92 -20.32 -7.46 8.15
N ARG A 93 -19.18 -8.17 8.14
CA ARG A 93 -18.13 -7.99 9.15
C ARG A 93 -17.47 -6.63 9.00
N VAL A 94 -17.13 -6.01 10.14
CA VAL A 94 -16.36 -4.76 10.17
C VAL A 94 -14.93 -4.97 10.62
N ALA A 95 -14.02 -4.11 10.17
CA ALA A 95 -12.65 -3.99 10.67
C ALA A 95 -12.21 -2.54 10.74
N ASP A 96 -11.36 -2.24 11.72
CA ASP A 96 -10.64 -0.98 11.78
C ASP A 96 -9.26 -1.24 11.16
N GLU A 97 -9.06 -0.78 9.92
CA GLU A 97 -7.80 -0.95 9.18
C GLU A 97 -6.88 0.25 9.40
N LEU A 98 -5.57 0.07 9.15
CA LEU A 98 -4.61 1.18 9.20
C LEU A 98 -5.07 2.29 8.25
N CYS A 99 -5.06 3.53 8.72
CA CYS A 99 -5.33 4.70 7.88
C CYS A 99 -4.14 5.65 7.94
N VAL A 100 -3.36 5.72 6.87
CA VAL A 100 -2.11 6.50 6.85
C VAL A 100 -2.45 7.99 6.78
N THR A 101 -2.03 8.75 7.79
CA THR A 101 -2.14 10.22 7.81
C THR A 101 -0.77 10.92 7.80
N GLU A 102 0.28 10.20 8.19
CA GLU A 102 1.66 10.67 8.27
C GLU A 102 2.63 9.54 7.94
N LEU A 103 3.87 9.89 7.57
CA LEU A 103 4.90 8.92 7.20
C LEU A 103 5.25 7.97 8.35
N ALA A 104 5.19 8.45 9.60
CA ALA A 104 5.43 7.62 10.77
C ALA A 104 4.49 6.41 10.86
N SER A 105 3.25 6.51 10.36
CA SER A 105 2.32 5.36 10.31
C SER A 105 2.81 4.25 9.37
N VAL A 106 3.46 4.62 8.27
CA VAL A 106 4.10 3.69 7.33
C VAL A 106 5.28 3.01 8.00
N ILE A 107 6.15 3.79 8.65
CA ILE A 107 7.35 3.24 9.32
C ILE A 107 6.97 2.35 10.51
N TRP A 108 5.92 2.70 11.26
CA TRP A 108 5.36 1.82 12.28
C TRP A 108 4.85 0.50 11.68
N ALA A 109 4.15 0.54 10.54
CA ALA A 109 3.71 -0.67 9.86
C ALA A 109 4.92 -1.55 9.43
N VAL A 110 6.00 -0.94 8.93
CA VAL A 110 7.26 -1.64 8.62
C VAL A 110 7.90 -2.24 9.87
N GLN A 111 7.88 -1.54 11.00
CA GLN A 111 8.29 -2.09 12.29
C GLN A 111 7.46 -3.32 12.66
N MET A 112 6.17 -3.32 12.33
CA MET A 112 5.29 -4.46 12.46
C MET A 112 5.46 -5.49 11.34
N SER A 113 6.54 -5.44 10.56
CA SER A 113 6.87 -6.39 9.49
C SER A 113 6.05 -6.24 8.21
N THR A 114 5.38 -5.12 7.98
CA THR A 114 4.71 -4.84 6.70
C THR A 114 5.74 -4.59 5.60
N VAL A 115 5.57 -5.27 4.48
CA VAL A 115 6.36 -5.03 3.25
C VAL A 115 5.48 -4.37 2.19
N GLU A 116 4.23 -4.80 2.05
CA GLU A 116 3.30 -4.28 1.04
C GLU A 116 2.07 -3.64 1.68
N PHE A 117 1.65 -2.52 1.10
CA PHE A 117 0.48 -1.75 1.51
C PHE A 117 -0.60 -1.88 0.43
N HIS A 118 -1.80 -2.28 0.83
CA HIS A 118 -2.93 -2.52 -0.06
C HIS A 118 -4.07 -1.54 0.29
N PRO A 119 -4.02 -0.30 -0.22
CA PRO A 119 -5.02 0.72 0.10
C PRO A 119 -6.34 0.48 -0.64
N TRP A 120 -7.43 0.79 0.04
CA TRP A 120 -8.76 0.85 -0.56
C TRP A 120 -8.84 1.91 -1.67
N HIS A 121 -9.84 1.79 -2.53
CA HIS A 121 -10.11 2.73 -3.63
C HIS A 121 -10.87 3.99 -3.16
N SER A 122 -11.25 4.01 -1.88
CA SER A 122 -11.97 5.07 -1.18
C SER A 122 -11.12 5.63 -0.04
N ARG A 123 -11.61 6.72 0.57
CA ARG A 123 -10.97 7.40 1.70
C ARG A 123 -11.82 7.25 2.96
N ARG A 124 -11.22 7.47 4.14
CA ARG A 124 -11.91 7.41 5.44
C ARG A 124 -13.11 8.34 5.58
N ALA A 125 -13.16 9.42 4.79
CA ALA A 125 -14.27 10.37 4.80
C ALA A 125 -15.57 9.71 4.29
N ASP A 126 -15.47 8.80 3.32
CA ASP A 126 -16.56 7.96 2.85
C ASP A 126 -15.97 6.69 2.23
N VAL A 127 -15.98 5.61 3.02
CA VAL A 127 -15.37 4.33 2.62
C VAL A 127 -16.17 3.60 1.54
N GLU A 128 -17.43 3.97 1.32
CA GLU A 128 -18.35 3.34 0.35
C GLU A 128 -18.36 4.05 -1.02
N ARG A 129 -17.75 5.23 -1.12
CA ARG A 129 -17.65 6.03 -2.36
C ARG A 129 -16.19 6.11 -2.83
N PRO A 130 -15.77 5.31 -3.81
CA PRO A 130 -14.42 5.37 -4.35
C PRO A 130 -14.09 6.73 -4.98
N ASP A 131 -12.85 7.18 -4.80
CA ASP A 131 -12.27 8.34 -5.51
C ASP A 131 -11.21 7.90 -6.55
N GLU A 132 -11.04 6.59 -6.73
CA GLU A 132 -10.17 5.96 -7.72
C GLU A 132 -10.91 4.87 -8.49
N LEU A 133 -10.97 5.01 -9.83
CA LEU A 133 -11.16 3.89 -10.74
C LEU A 133 -9.77 3.29 -11.05
N ARG A 134 -9.64 1.96 -10.97
CA ARG A 134 -8.36 1.27 -11.17
C ARG A 134 -8.48 0.27 -12.30
N ILE A 135 -7.66 0.45 -13.32
CA ILE A 135 -7.53 -0.47 -14.45
C ILE A 135 -6.28 -1.31 -14.17
N ASP A 136 -6.44 -2.63 -14.12
CA ASP A 136 -5.36 -3.58 -13.87
C ASP A 136 -5.05 -4.36 -15.15
N LEU A 137 -3.84 -4.14 -15.68
CA LEU A 137 -3.35 -4.81 -16.88
C LEU A 137 -2.42 -5.94 -16.43
N ASP A 138 -2.97 -7.15 -16.37
CA ASP A 138 -2.27 -8.35 -15.91
C ASP A 138 -1.95 -9.32 -17.06
N PRO A 139 -0.68 -9.40 -17.49
CA PRO A 139 -0.24 -10.31 -18.54
C PRO A 139 -0.58 -11.78 -18.24
N GLN A 140 -1.22 -12.42 -19.20
CA GLN A 140 -1.51 -13.86 -19.17
C GLN A 140 -0.28 -14.67 -19.61
N PRO A 141 -0.22 -15.99 -19.34
CA PRO A 141 0.88 -16.84 -19.80
C PRO A 141 1.17 -16.65 -21.30
N GLY A 142 2.44 -16.40 -21.63
CA GLY A 142 2.87 -16.07 -23.00
C GLY A 142 2.98 -14.57 -23.29
N THR A 143 2.59 -13.71 -22.35
CA THR A 143 2.76 -12.24 -22.43
C THR A 143 3.47 -11.71 -21.17
N GLY A 144 3.97 -10.48 -21.23
CA GLY A 144 4.68 -9.84 -20.13
C GLY A 144 4.51 -8.33 -20.08
N LEU A 145 5.46 -7.68 -19.41
CA LEU A 145 5.43 -6.23 -19.18
C LEU A 145 5.47 -5.42 -20.49
N ALA A 146 6.08 -5.95 -21.55
CA ALA A 146 6.15 -5.29 -22.84
C ALA A 146 4.75 -5.13 -23.45
N GLU A 147 3.96 -6.20 -23.46
CA GLU A 147 2.58 -6.19 -23.94
C GLU A 147 1.71 -5.31 -23.03
N ALA A 148 1.88 -5.38 -21.70
CA ALA A 148 1.17 -4.50 -20.78
C ALA A 148 1.43 -3.01 -21.05
N LYS A 149 2.67 -2.62 -21.43
CA LYS A 149 2.99 -1.24 -21.81
C LYS A 149 2.27 -0.80 -23.08
N GLN A 150 2.18 -1.67 -24.08
CA GLN A 150 1.44 -1.39 -25.32
C GLN A 150 -0.05 -1.18 -25.02
N VAL A 151 -0.66 -2.06 -24.22
CA VAL A 151 -2.06 -1.93 -23.81
C VAL A 151 -2.27 -0.68 -22.95
N ALA A 152 -1.32 -0.32 -22.07
CA ALA A 152 -1.39 0.90 -21.28
C ALA A 152 -1.39 2.17 -22.16
N ALA A 153 -0.70 2.17 -23.30
CA ALA A 153 -0.76 3.27 -24.27
C ALA A 153 -2.15 3.39 -24.91
N VAL A 154 -2.79 2.26 -25.26
CA VAL A 154 -4.18 2.26 -25.74
C VAL A 154 -5.16 2.76 -24.67
N VAL A 155 -4.97 2.35 -23.41
CA VAL A 155 -5.76 2.88 -22.29
C VAL A 155 -5.61 4.40 -22.18
N HIS A 156 -4.41 4.93 -22.39
CA HIS A 156 -4.18 6.38 -22.39
C HIS A 156 -4.96 7.10 -23.50
N GLU A 157 -4.98 6.56 -24.72
CA GLU A 157 -5.75 7.10 -25.85
C GLU A 157 -7.25 7.12 -25.54
N VAL A 158 -7.82 6.00 -25.08
CA VAL A 158 -9.24 5.91 -24.73
C VAL A 158 -9.61 6.87 -23.59
N LEU A 159 -8.77 6.99 -22.56
CA LEU A 159 -9.02 7.94 -21.48
C LEU A 159 -8.97 9.39 -21.99
N ALA A 160 -8.06 9.71 -22.91
CA ALA A 160 -7.97 11.05 -23.51
C ALA A 160 -9.23 11.40 -24.31
N GLU A 161 -9.77 10.47 -25.09
CA GLU A 161 -11.05 10.64 -25.82
C GLU A 161 -12.22 10.91 -24.86
N LEU A 162 -12.22 10.26 -23.70
CA LEU A 162 -13.22 10.45 -22.65
C LEU A 162 -12.99 11.71 -21.78
N GLY A 163 -11.92 12.47 -22.04
CA GLY A 163 -11.54 13.64 -21.23
C GLY A 163 -11.06 13.30 -19.82
N ALA A 164 -10.60 12.06 -19.60
CA ALA A 164 -10.09 11.57 -18.33
C ALA A 164 -8.55 11.47 -18.33
N VAL A 165 -7.94 11.55 -17.15
CA VAL A 165 -6.50 11.40 -16.97
C VAL A 165 -6.20 10.15 -16.14
N GLY A 166 -5.46 9.21 -16.75
CA GLY A 166 -4.94 8.02 -16.09
C GLY A 166 -3.49 8.21 -15.64
N TRP A 167 -3.16 7.66 -14.46
CA TRP A 167 -1.83 7.70 -13.85
C TRP A 167 -1.26 6.28 -13.77
N PRO A 168 -0.37 5.88 -14.70
CA PRO A 168 0.17 4.53 -14.73
C PRO A 168 1.27 4.32 -13.68
N LYS A 169 1.35 3.10 -13.15
CA LYS A 169 2.47 2.60 -12.35
C LYS A 169 2.68 1.11 -12.61
N THR A 170 3.92 0.63 -12.51
CA THR A 170 4.18 -0.82 -12.51
C THR A 170 3.52 -1.48 -11.29
N SER A 171 3.09 -2.73 -11.42
CA SER A 171 2.56 -3.48 -10.26
C SER A 171 3.66 -3.92 -9.29
N GLY A 172 4.91 -3.95 -9.73
CA GLY A 172 6.04 -4.58 -9.02
C GLY A 172 6.17 -6.08 -9.31
N SER A 173 5.26 -6.63 -10.11
CA SER A 173 5.30 -7.98 -10.67
C SER A 173 5.38 -7.88 -12.20
N ARG A 174 4.41 -8.43 -12.94
CA ARG A 174 4.43 -8.48 -14.42
C ARG A 174 3.63 -7.37 -15.11
N GLY A 175 2.69 -6.75 -14.40
CA GLY A 175 1.65 -5.89 -14.97
C GLY A 175 1.81 -4.39 -14.70
N ILE A 176 0.79 -3.65 -15.13
CA ILE A 176 0.67 -2.19 -14.95
C ILE A 176 -0.71 -1.88 -14.38
N HIS A 177 -0.75 -1.00 -13.39
CA HIS A 177 -2.00 -0.41 -12.93
C HIS A 177 -2.12 1.01 -13.48
N VAL A 178 -3.31 1.39 -13.96
CA VAL A 178 -3.64 2.77 -14.34
C VAL A 178 -4.74 3.28 -13.43
N TYR A 179 -4.44 4.33 -12.67
CA TYR A 179 -5.40 4.92 -11.72
C TYR A 179 -6.03 6.17 -12.31
N VAL A 180 -7.36 6.27 -12.25
CA VAL A 180 -8.13 7.42 -12.72
C VAL A 180 -8.82 8.05 -11.52
N ARG A 181 -8.60 9.35 -11.30
CA ARG A 181 -9.28 10.11 -10.25
C ARG A 181 -10.72 10.38 -10.63
N ILE A 182 -11.65 10.03 -9.74
CA ILE A 182 -13.08 10.28 -9.94
C ILE A 182 -13.65 11.03 -8.73
N ARG A 183 -14.76 11.74 -8.92
CA ARG A 183 -15.51 12.32 -7.79
C ARG A 183 -16.16 11.18 -7.01
N PRO A 184 -16.08 11.15 -5.67
CA PRO A 184 -16.68 10.09 -4.84
C PRO A 184 -18.20 10.26 -4.75
N ARG A 185 -18.90 10.06 -5.87
CA ARG A 185 -20.36 10.20 -6.00
C ARG A 185 -21.06 8.87 -6.23
N SER A 186 -20.31 7.85 -6.65
CA SER A 186 -20.82 6.54 -7.04
C SER A 186 -20.33 5.47 -6.07
N GLY A 187 -21.13 4.42 -5.87
CA GLY A 187 -20.71 3.27 -5.05
C GLY A 187 -19.83 2.29 -5.84
N PHE A 188 -19.18 1.34 -5.15
CA PHE A 188 -18.29 0.35 -5.78
C PHE A 188 -18.90 -0.39 -6.99
N ARG A 189 -20.19 -0.74 -6.94
CA ARG A 189 -20.87 -1.46 -8.03
C ARG A 189 -20.98 -0.65 -9.32
N GLU A 190 -21.10 0.67 -9.22
CA GLU A 190 -21.24 1.56 -10.36
C GLU A 190 -19.86 1.93 -10.96
N VAL A 191 -18.83 1.94 -10.12
CA VAL A 191 -17.43 2.16 -10.55
C VAL A 191 -16.85 0.92 -11.26
N ARG A 192 -17.36 -0.29 -10.99
CA ARG A 192 -16.92 -1.56 -11.57
C ARG A 192 -17.65 -1.88 -12.87
#